data_AF-A0AAN6WJN3-F1
#
_entry.id   AF-A0AAN6WJN3-F1
#
_cell.length_a   1.000
_cell.length_b   1.000
_cell.length_c   1.000
_cell.angle_alpha   90.00
_cell.angle_beta   90.00
_cell.angle_gamma   90.00
#
_symmetry.space_group_name_H-M   'P 1'
#
loop_
_entity.id
_entity.type
_entity.pdbx_description
1 polymer ?
#
loop_
_entity_poly.entity_id
_entity_poly.type
_entity_poly.pdbx_seq_one_letter_code
_entity_poly.pdbx_strand_id
1 'polypeptide(L)' 'MNLCIGNNNGNLVAQNNGGFWASCVHSYLTNGRNAAATCKQTNGQYANFVSSLDLNPFVENQDGYMWCFGHRSAPA' A
#
# COMPACT_ATOMS: atom_id res chain seq x y z
N MET A 1 2.96 0.76 -6.94
CA MET A 1 2.48 0.51 -5.56
C MET A 1 0.99 0.19 -5.46
N ASN A 2 0.11 0.84 -6.23
CA ASN A 2 -1.34 0.56 -6.18
C ASN A 2 -1.73 -0.90 -6.48
N LEU A 3 -0.92 -1.60 -7.26
CA LEU A 3 -1.14 -3.02 -7.57
C LEU A 3 -0.70 -3.97 -6.43
N CYS A 4 0.03 -3.45 -5.43
CA CYS A 4 0.63 -4.26 -4.37
C CYS A 4 -0.05 -4.05 -3.00
N ILE A 5 -0.74 -2.92 -2.82
CA ILE A 5 -1.30 -2.51 -1.54
C ILE A 5 -2.80 -2.30 -1.73
N GLY A 6 -3.58 -2.90 -0.84
CA GLY A 6 -5.01 -2.70 -0.70
C GLY A 6 -5.36 -2.04 0.62
N ASN A 7 -6.65 -1.76 0.77
CA ASN A 7 -7.24 -1.29 2.01
C ASN A 7 -8.28 -2.32 2.48
N ASN A 8 -8.07 -2.88 3.67
CA ASN A 8 -9.01 -3.74 4.34
C ASN A 8 -9.52 -3.08 5.62
N ASN A 9 -10.72 -2.49 5.53
CA ASN A 9 -11.41 -1.84 6.66
C ASN A 9 -10.55 -0.83 7.44
N GLY A 10 -9.83 0.04 6.73
CA GLY A 10 -8.96 1.06 7.32
C GLY A 10 -7.51 0.60 7.51
N ASN A 11 -7.18 -0.66 7.21
CA ASN A 11 -5.83 -1.19 7.30
C ASN A 11 -5.20 -1.37 5.92
N LEU A 12 -3.96 -0.92 5.77
CA LEU A 12 -3.14 -1.28 4.62
C LEU A 12 -2.82 -2.77 4.68
N VAL A 13 -3.03 -3.46 3.57
CA VAL A 13 -2.74 -4.89 3.43
C VAL A 13 -1.98 -5.14 2.14
N ALA A 14 -1.10 -6.14 2.16
CA ALA A 14 -0.49 -6.65 0.95
C ALA A 14 -1.59 -7.34 0.12
N GLN A 15 -1.86 -6.84 -1.09
CA GLN A 15 -2.95 -7.34 -1.90
C GLN A 15 -2.64 -7.14 -3.38
N ASN A 16 -2.78 -8.21 -4.15
CA ASN A 16 -2.69 -8.15 -5.60
C ASN A 16 -3.84 -7.31 -6.18
N ASN A 17 -3.52 -6.32 -7.01
CA ASN A 17 -4.46 -5.33 -7.55
C ASN A 17 -5.23 -4.59 -6.44
N GLY A 18 -4.57 -4.28 -5.33
CA GLY A 18 -5.22 -3.78 -4.12
C GLY A 18 -5.88 -2.40 -4.21
N GLY A 19 -5.38 -1.49 -5.05
CA GLY A 19 -6.07 -0.23 -5.34
C GLY A 19 -6.12 0.79 -4.20
N PHE A 20 -5.20 0.76 -3.24
CA PHE A 20 -5.31 1.56 -2.01
C PHE A 20 -5.46 3.08 -2.24
N TRP A 21 -4.93 3.64 -3.34
CA TRP A 21 -5.05 5.09 -3.63
C TRP A 21 -6.51 5.57 -3.74
N ALA A 22 -7.45 4.68 -4.09
CA ALA A 22 -8.87 5.03 -4.18
C ALA A 22 -9.53 5.28 -2.81
N SER A 23 -8.92 4.78 -1.72
CA SER A 23 -9.56 4.76 -0.40
C SER A 23 -8.63 5.14 0.75
N CYS A 24 -7.37 5.52 0.47
CA CYS A 24 -6.41 5.98 1.46
C CYS A 24 -5.84 7.35 1.09
N VAL A 25 -5.50 8.13 2.11
CA VAL A 25 -4.95 9.49 1.99
C VAL A 25 -3.74 9.66 2.90
N HIS A 26 -3.00 10.77 2.70
CA HIS A 26 -1.81 11.13 3.48
C HIS A 26 -0.78 9.99 3.52
N SER A 27 -0.53 9.36 2.36
CA SER A 27 0.42 8.25 2.27
C SER A 27 1.86 8.76 2.37
N TYR A 28 2.65 8.15 3.23
CA TYR A 28 4.09 8.41 3.35
C TYR A 28 4.87 7.12 3.59
N LEU A 29 6.18 7.18 3.31
CA LEU A 29 7.10 6.07 3.56
C LEU A 29 7.92 6.37 4.81
N THR A 30 7.99 5.41 5.72
CA THR A 30 8.78 5.52 6.95
C THR A 30 9.96 4.55 6.89
N ASN A 31 11.16 5.03 7.20
CA ASN A 31 12.40 4.26 7.22
C ASN A 31 12.69 3.49 5.92
N GLY A 32 12.22 4.02 4.78
CA GLY A 32 12.42 3.41 3.46
C GLY A 32 11.68 2.10 3.21
N ARG A 33 10.89 1.58 4.17
CA ARG A 33 10.29 0.22 4.08
C ARG A 33 8.83 0.13 4.48
N ASN A 34 8.35 1.01 5.35
CA ASN A 34 6.99 0.93 5.88
C ASN A 34 6.10 1.95 5.15
N ALA A 35 5.13 1.49 4.38
CA ALA A 35 4.09 2.36 3.84
C ALA A 35 3.08 2.67 4.94
N ALA A 36 2.83 3.95 5.16
CA ALA A 36 1.85 4.43 6.13
C ALA A 36 0.79 5.28 5.43
N ALA A 37 -0.48 5.14 5.81
CA ALA A 37 -1.58 5.94 5.29
C ALA A 37 -2.81 5.90 6.21
N THR A 38 -3.71 6.88 6.06
CA THR A 38 -5.04 6.84 6.67
C THR A 38 -6.05 6.35 5.64
N CYS A 39 -6.75 5.27 5.94
CA CYS A 39 -7.63 4.58 4.99
C CYS A 39 -9.09 4.60 5.42
N LYS A 40 -10.01 4.55 4.45
CA LYS A 40 -11.44 4.44 4.71
C LYS A 40 -11.78 3.07 5.27
N GLN A 41 -12.61 3.05 6.29
CA GLN A 41 -13.23 1.85 6.83
C GLN A 41 -14.47 1.47 5.99
N THR A 42 -15.03 0.31 6.27
CA THR A 42 -16.26 -0.20 5.60
C THR A 42 -17.47 0.71 5.80
N ASN A 43 -17.49 1.52 6.87
CA ASN A 43 -18.49 2.55 7.13
C ASN A 43 -18.33 3.82 6.27
N GLY A 44 -17.34 3.87 5.37
CA GLY A 44 -17.04 5.00 4.49
C GLY A 44 -16.26 6.15 5.12
N GLN A 45 -16.06 6.14 6.44
CA GLN A 45 -15.26 7.14 7.17
C GLN A 45 -13.79 6.76 7.14
N TYR A 46 -12.91 7.77 7.22
CA TYR A 46 -11.49 7.52 7.42
C TYR A 46 -11.22 7.02 8.84
N ALA A 47 -10.35 6.03 8.98
CA ALA A 47 -9.89 5.55 10.27
C ALA A 47 -9.27 6.70 11.08
N ASN A 48 -9.47 6.68 12.40
CA ASN A 48 -8.87 7.64 13.34
C ASN A 48 -7.42 7.27 13.71
N PHE A 49 -6.79 6.38 12.95
CA PHE A 49 -5.40 5.96 13.11
C PHE A 49 -4.70 5.91 11.76
N VAL A 50 -3.37 5.93 11.78
CA VAL A 50 -2.54 5.70 10.60
C VAL A 50 -2.22 4.21 10.55
N SER A 51 -2.60 3.56 9.45
CA SER A 51 -2.20 2.17 9.21
C SER A 51 -0.80 2.13 8.61
N SER A 52 -0.03 1.10 8.96
CA SER A 52 1.35 0.89 8.50
C SER A 52 1.53 -0.54 8.01
N LEU A 53 2.23 -0.70 6.89
CA LEU A 53 2.49 -1.97 6.24
C LEU A 53 3.98 -2.06 5.85
N ASP A 54 4.67 -3.10 6.33
CA ASP A 54 6.04 -3.41 5.91
C ASP A 54 6.01 -3.97 4.48
N LEU A 55 6.73 -3.33 3.57
CA LEU A 55 6.77 -3.68 2.15
C LEU A 55 7.73 -4.84 1.86
N ASN A 56 8.74 -5.05 2.69
CA ASN A 56 9.79 -6.05 2.45
C ASN A 56 9.29 -7.48 2.16
N PRO A 57 8.19 -7.97 2.76
CA PRO A 57 7.75 -9.35 2.51
C PRO A 57 7.17 -9.58 1.11
N PHE A 58 6.79 -8.55 0.36
CA PHE A 58 6.05 -8.70 -0.90
C PHE A 58 6.40 -7.69 -1.99
N VAL A 59 7.23 -6.69 -1.69
CA VAL A 59 7.83 -5.78 -2.67
C VAL A 59 9.29 -6.15 -2.79
N GLU A 60 9.70 -6.45 -4.02
CA GLU A 60 11.05 -6.82 -4.36
C GLU A 60 11.61 -5.87 -5.42
N ASN A 61 12.93 -5.76 -5.49
CA ASN A 61 13.60 -5.10 -6.60
C ASN A 61 14.09 -6.17 -7.58
N GLN A 62 13.54 -6.16 -8.79
CA GLN A 62 13.98 -7.02 -9.88
C GLN A 62 14.52 -6.15 -11.02
N ASP A 63 15.82 -6.25 -11.28
CA ASP A 63 16.54 -5.52 -12.33
C ASP A 63 16.31 -4.00 -12.32
N GLY A 64 16.21 -3.40 -11.12
CA GLY A 64 15.99 -1.95 -10.95
C GLY A 64 14.52 -1.53 -10.98
N TYR A 65 13.59 -2.47 -11.06
CA TYR A 65 12.15 -2.22 -11.00
C TYR A 65 11.55 -2.79 -9.73
N MET A 66 10.61 -2.06 -9.13
CA MET A 66 9.82 -2.65 -8.05
C MET A 66 8.84 -3.66 -8.63
N TRP A 67 8.83 -4.85 -8.03
CA TRP A 67 7.96 -5.97 -8.37
C TRP A 67 7.13 -6.38 -7.15
N CYS A 68 5.92 -6.84 -7.41
CA CYS A 68 5.05 -7.44 -6.41
C CYS A 68 4.01 -8.31 -7.11
N PHE A 69 3.69 -9.49 -6.58
CA PHE A 69 2.62 -10.34 -7.12
C PHE A 69 2.63 -10.56 -8.65
N GLY A 70 3.81 -10.62 -9.28
CA GLY A 70 3.96 -10.74 -10.73
C GLY A 70 3.71 -9.46 -11.53
N HIS A 71 3.60 -8.31 -10.86
CA HIS A 71 3.41 -7.00 -11.46
C HIS A 71 4.66 -6.14 -11.34
N ARG A 72 5.04 -5.51 -12.45
CA ARG A 72 6.02 -4.44 -12.47
C ARG A 72 5.38 -3.12 -12.09
N SER A 73 6.00 -2.39 -11.16
CA SER A 73 5.69 -0.97 -11.00
C SER A 73 6.11 -0.25 -12.27
N ALA A 74 5.17 0.38 -12.96
CA ALA A 74 5.53 1.36 -13.98
C ALA A 74 6.39 2.45 -13.33
N PRO A 75 7.47 2.92 -13.97
CA PRO A 75 8.12 4.15 -13.55
C PRO A 75 7.07 5.27 -13.57
N ALA A 76 7.04 6.05 -12.49
CA ALA A 76 6.20 7.24 -12.39
C ALA A 76 6.63 8.31 -13.39
#